data_AF-A0A962QR80-F1
#
_entry.id   AF-A0A962QR80-F1
#
_cell.length_a   1.000
_cell.length_b   1.000
_cell.length_c   1.000
_cell.angle_alpha   90.00
_cell.angle_beta   90.00
_cell.angle_gamma   90.00
#
_symmetry.space_group_name_H-M   'P 1'
#
loop_
_entity.id
_entity.type
_entity.pdbx_description
1 polymer ?
#
loop_
_entity_poly.entity_id
_entity_poly.type
_entity_poly.pdbx_seq_one_letter_code
_entity_poly.pdbx_strand_id
1 'polypeptide(L)' 'MMRQMPNMVHDDPNTVTVEPGQTRELTWRFDGEQPVVFACNIPGHAEAGMVATATLKP' A
#
# COMPACT_ATOMS: atom_id res chain seq x y z
N MET A 1 12.19 1.35 7.78
CA MET A 1 12.68 2.62 7.22
C MET A 1 11.68 3.76 7.46
N MET A 2 10.38 3.61 7.14
CA MET A 2 9.32 4.62 7.41
C MET A 2 9.28 5.16 8.85
N ARG A 3 9.49 4.29 9.85
CA ARG A 3 9.53 4.69 11.28
C ARG A 3 10.67 5.63 11.65
N GLN A 4 11.75 5.63 10.89
CA GLN A 4 12.93 6.45 11.17
C GLN A 4 12.92 7.78 10.39
N MET A 5 12.12 7.88 9.33
CA MET A 5 12.02 9.06 8.46
C MET A 5 10.55 9.32 8.08
N PRO A 6 9.73 9.85 9.00
CA PRO A 6 8.28 9.96 8.81
C PRO A 6 7.85 10.95 7.72
N ASN A 7 8.73 11.87 7.31
CA ASN A 7 8.45 12.90 6.31
C ASN A 7 9.12 12.65 4.96
N MET A 8 9.64 11.43 4.73
CA MET A 8 10.21 11.07 3.44
C MET A 8 9.10 11.02 2.38
N VAL A 9 9.31 11.70 1.26
CA VAL A 9 8.39 11.65 0.12
C VAL A 9 8.56 10.29 -0.56
N HIS A 10 7.48 9.51 -0.60
CA HIS A 10 7.41 8.26 -1.36
C HIS A 10 6.63 8.53 -2.64
N ASP A 11 7.36 8.87 -3.70
CA ASP A 11 6.83 9.05 -5.05
C ASP A 11 7.22 7.86 -5.94
N ASP A 12 7.01 6.66 -5.41
CA ASP A 12 7.21 5.44 -6.16
C ASP A 12 5.95 5.14 -6.97
N PRO A 13 6.05 4.70 -8.23
CA PRO A 13 4.90 4.47 -9.11
C PRO A 13 3.95 3.36 -8.62
N ASN A 14 4.34 2.59 -7.61
CA ASN A 14 3.56 1.54 -6.97
C ASN A 14 2.92 1.96 -5.63
N THR A 15 3.01 3.24 -5.28
CA THR A 15 2.51 3.77 -4.00
C THR A 15 1.59 4.96 -4.26
N VAL A 16 0.54 5.08 -3.47
CA VAL A 16 -0.35 6.24 -3.49
C VAL A 16 -0.62 6.71 -2.07
N THR A 17 -0.52 8.03 -1.85
CA THR A 17 -0.98 8.67 -0.62
C THR A 17 -2.45 9.10 -0.80
N VAL A 18 -3.31 8.67 0.11
CA VAL A 18 -4.75 8.97 0.07
C VAL A 18 -5.12 9.73 1.34
N GLU A 19 -5.52 10.99 1.19
CA GLU A 19 -6.01 11.82 2.29
C GLU A 19 -7.41 11.38 2.76
N PRO A 20 -7.80 11.67 4.01
CA PRO A 20 -9.14 11.36 4.52
C PRO A 20 -10.25 11.88 3.59
N GLY A 21 -11.20 11.01 3.28
CA GLY A 21 -12.34 11.33 2.40
C GLY A 21 -12.02 11.35 0.90
N GLN A 22 -10.78 11.09 0.50
CA GLN A 22 -10.41 10.99 -0.91
C GLN A 22 -10.50 9.57 -1.45
N THR A 23 -10.60 9.48 -2.77
CA THR A 23 -10.44 8.24 -3.52
C THR A 23 -9.34 8.42 -4.56
N ARG A 24 -8.56 7.36 -4.78
CA ARG A 24 -7.48 7.30 -5.75
C ARG A 24 -7.49 5.93 -6.41
N GLU A 25 -6.87 5.83 -7.58
CA GLU A 25 -6.72 4.60 -8.33
C GLU A 25 -5.23 4.29 -8.51
N LEU A 26 -4.87 3.01 -8.35
CA LEU A 26 -3.52 2.49 -8.61
C LEU A 26 -3.68 1.25 -9.49
N THR A 27 -3.16 1.29 -10.71
CA THR A 27 -3.18 0.15 -11.63
C THR A 27 -1.82 -0.55 -11.58
N TRP A 28 -1.82 -1.85 -11.32
CA TRP A 28 -0.60 -2.66 -11.30
C TRP A 28 -0.80 -3.95 -12.08
N ARG A 29 0.21 -4.35 -12.87
CA ARG A 29 0.25 -5.66 -13.52
C ARG A 29 1.05 -6.61 -12.66
N PHE A 30 0.44 -7.70 -12.25
CA PHE A 30 1.09 -8.75 -11.48
C PHE A 30 1.52 -9.88 -12.40
N ASP A 31 2.72 -10.41 -12.16
CA ASP A 31 3.21 -11.62 -12.78
C ASP A 31 3.19 -12.75 -11.73
N GLY A 32 2.35 -13.77 -11.94
CA GLY A 32 2.23 -14.95 -11.07
C GLY A 32 0.90 -15.09 -10.32
N GLU A 33 0.81 -16.11 -9.48
CA GLU A 33 -0.44 -16.55 -8.80
C GLU A 33 -0.40 -16.34 -7.27
N GLN A 34 0.66 -15.72 -6.76
CA GLN A 34 0.84 -15.54 -5.32
C GLN A 34 -0.13 -14.48 -4.77
N PRO A 35 -0.62 -14.64 -3.53
CA PRO A 35 -1.41 -13.61 -2.87
C PRO A 35 -0.62 -12.30 -2.75
N VAL A 36 -1.29 -11.19 -3.01
CA VAL A 36 -0.76 -9.83 -2.89
C VAL A 36 -1.28 -9.22 -1.60
N VAL A 37 -0.39 -8.57 -0.85
CA VAL A 37 -0.73 -7.84 0.38
C VAL A 37 -0.68 -6.34 0.11
N PHE A 38 -1.79 -5.67 0.38
CA PHE A 38 -1.91 -4.21 0.41
C PHE A 38 -1.82 -3.77 1.87
N ALA A 39 -0.85 -2.94 2.22
CA ALA A 39 -0.66 -2.47 3.58
C ALA A 39 -0.29 -0.99 3.60
N CYS A 40 -0.82 -0.25 4.57
CA CYS A 40 -0.41 1.14 4.79
C CYS A 40 1.00 1.19 5.40
N ASN A 41 1.89 1.97 4.79
CA ASN A 41 3.28 2.13 5.23
C ASN A 41 3.46 3.21 6.31
N ILE A 42 2.38 3.93 6.68
CA ILE A 42 2.40 4.89 7.78
C ILE A 42 2.56 4.14 9.11
N PRO A 43 3.51 4.55 9.97
CA PRO A 43 3.74 3.89 11.25
C PRO A 43 2.45 3.68 12.06
N GLY A 44 2.16 2.43 12.44
CA GLY A 44 1.01 2.06 13.27
C GLY A 44 -0.26 1.74 12.50
N HIS A 45 -0.37 2.14 11.22
CA HIS A 45 -1.61 1.95 10.45
C HIS A 45 -1.83 0.48 10.07
N ALA A 46 -0.81 -0.21 9.57
CA ALA A 46 -0.91 -1.62 9.26
C ALA A 46 -1.20 -2.45 10.52
N GLU A 47 -0.54 -2.14 11.65
CA GLU A 47 -0.78 -2.81 12.93
C GLU A 47 -2.19 -2.54 13.48
N ALA A 48 -2.75 -1.37 13.17
CA ALA A 48 -4.14 -1.02 13.49
C ALA A 48 -5.17 -1.68 12.54
N GLY A 49 -4.71 -2.45 11.55
CA GLY A 49 -5.58 -3.23 10.66
C GLY A 49 -5.73 -2.68 9.24
N MET A 50 -4.97 -1.64 8.84
CA MET A 50 -4.93 -1.19 7.44
C MET A 50 -4.09 -2.15 6.56
N VAL A 51 -4.53 -3.40 6.50
CA VAL A 51 -3.95 -4.49 5.71
C VAL A 51 -5.07 -5.24 5.00
N ALA A 52 -4.88 -5.54 3.72
CA ALA A 52 -5.78 -6.38 2.93
C ALA A 52 -4.96 -7.36 2.09
N THR A 53 -5.49 -8.56 1.87
CA THR A 53 -4.87 -9.58 1.03
C THR A 53 -5.79 -9.89 -0.14
N ALA A 54 -5.26 -9.88 -1.36
CA ALA A 54 -5.97 -10.32 -2.55
C ALA A 54 -5.29 -11.57 -3.13
N THR A 55 -6.08 -12.58 -3.49
CA THR A 55 -5.60 -13.73 -4.24
C THR A 55 -5.65 -13.40 -5.73
N LEU A 56 -4.53 -13.51 -6.42
CA LEU A 56 -4.49 -13.41 -7.87
C LEU A 56 -5.10 -14.67 -8.47
N LYS A 57 -5.98 -14.48 -9.45
CA LYS A 57 -6.49 -15.57 -10.27
C LYS A 57 -5.78 -15.53 -11.62
N PRO A 58 -5.52 -16.68 -12.25
CA PRO A 58 -4.98 -16.74 -13.60
C PRO A 58 -5.85 -15.97 -14.61
#